data_AF-A0A7S0CER8-F1
#
_entry.id   AF-A0A7S0CER8-F1
#
_cell.length_a   1.000
_cell.length_b   1.000
_cell.length_c   1.000
_cell.angle_alpha   90.00
_cell.angle_beta   90.00
_cell.angle_gamma   90.00
#
_symmetry.space_group_name_H-M   'P 1'
#
loop_
_entity.id
_entity.type
_entity.pdbx_description
1 polymer ?
#
loop_
_entity_poly.entity_id
_entity_poly.type
_entity_poly.pdbx_seq_one_letter_code
_entity_poly.pdbx_strand_id
1 'polypeptide(L)'
;MMKKCVTRCEDILDRKESGSFGDQWDITGGKLPGIGWGDCKTKALMSTAIEYLERRDGCVRHSAECFNYVKPCDMDNEFLIVFEPGVKRKVRWELANEKELVSFLSYQINQGFTFPLNPKWVTCNTMLWKPLYDQLLTSKEPNIKRSQAVWFPIKIRKKIKKIHSKHKNGFSSYHGVSCSTLEIKARYILKTKFSLIHRHTADDSKGHDRKMSLILQQGNITQFSYTPWEKSAIVVAMNETCEINMNGVGKAVFDAGYPQLERQVQDPDILPILSENMFSAIRCPAGSAKQLTSEGKKPFGKLKVKHVILAVGPDYS
;
A
#
# COMPACT_ATOMS: atom_id res chain seq x y z
N MET A 1 24.95 -7.13 6.31
CA MET A 1 23.51 -6.84 6.10
C MET A 1 23.12 -5.47 6.66
N MET A 2 23.43 -5.20 7.93
CA MET A 2 23.20 -3.93 8.63
C MET A 2 23.67 -2.65 7.89
N LYS A 3 24.86 -2.69 7.27
CA LYS A 3 25.37 -1.59 6.43
C LYS A 3 24.37 -1.16 5.33
N LYS A 4 23.64 -2.11 4.72
CA LYS A 4 22.69 -1.82 3.65
C LYS A 4 21.45 -1.06 4.15
N CYS A 5 20.94 -1.39 5.35
CA CYS A 5 19.82 -0.65 5.95
C CYS A 5 20.23 0.79 6.29
N VAL A 6 21.44 0.98 6.83
CA VAL A 6 21.99 2.31 7.10
C VAL A 6 22.16 3.11 5.82
N THR A 7 22.78 2.54 4.78
CA THR A 7 22.91 3.21 3.47
C THR A 7 21.55 3.61 2.92
N ARG A 8 20.54 2.75 3.02
CA ARG A 8 19.21 3.08 2.49
C ARG A 8 18.50 4.16 3.29
N CYS A 9 18.64 4.12 4.62
CA CYS A 9 18.20 5.21 5.49
C CYS A 9 18.90 6.53 5.12
N GLU A 10 20.19 6.49 4.73
CA GLU A 10 20.92 7.67 4.27
C GLU A 10 20.35 8.21 2.95
N ASP A 11 20.11 7.34 1.95
CA ASP A 11 19.55 7.71 0.65
C ASP A 11 18.21 8.44 0.81
N ILE A 12 17.34 7.91 1.67
CA ILE A 12 16.04 8.50 1.98
C ILE A 12 16.20 9.91 2.54
N LEU A 13 17.07 10.06 3.54
CA LEU A 13 17.26 11.35 4.22
C LEU A 13 17.93 12.38 3.31
N ASP A 14 18.86 11.96 2.44
CA ASP A 14 19.55 12.86 1.50
C ASP A 14 18.59 13.43 0.46
N ARG A 15 17.69 12.62 -0.11
CA ARG A 15 16.67 13.08 -1.06
C ARG A 15 15.72 14.10 -0.47
N LYS A 16 15.47 14.06 0.84
CA LYS A 16 14.58 15.01 1.51
C LYS A 16 15.27 16.31 1.91
N GLU A 17 16.59 16.33 1.99
CA GLU A 17 17.31 17.60 2.20
C GLU A 17 17.24 18.54 0.97
N SER A 18 16.94 18.03 -0.24
CA SER A 18 16.95 18.80 -1.51
C SER A 18 15.60 19.41 -1.95
N GLY A 19 14.45 19.05 -1.34
CA GLY A 19 13.17 19.78 -1.48
C GLY A 19 12.07 19.15 -2.34
N SER A 20 10.82 19.50 -1.99
CA SER A 20 9.49 19.11 -2.51
C SER A 20 8.93 17.71 -2.13
N PHE A 21 7.67 17.71 -1.66
CA PHE A 21 6.94 16.58 -1.03
C PHE A 21 6.23 15.68 -2.05
N GLY A 22 5.99 16.18 -3.26
CA GLY A 22 5.07 15.59 -4.24
C GLY A 22 5.57 14.30 -4.89
N ASP A 23 6.88 14.12 -5.04
CA ASP A 23 7.43 12.99 -5.76
C ASP A 23 8.31 12.12 -4.86
N GLN A 24 7.66 11.05 -4.38
CA GLN A 24 8.22 9.72 -4.20
C GLN A 24 9.32 9.58 -3.13
N TRP A 25 8.89 9.12 -1.93
CA TRP A 25 9.78 8.30 -1.09
C TRP A 25 10.19 7.00 -1.81
N ASP A 26 9.52 6.67 -2.93
CA ASP A 26 9.86 5.63 -3.89
C ASP A 26 11.30 5.78 -4.36
N ILE A 27 12.16 4.94 -3.79
CA ILE A 27 13.47 4.74 -4.37
C ILE A 27 13.35 3.70 -5.48
N THR A 28 13.08 4.17 -6.68
CA THR A 28 13.13 3.38 -7.91
C THR A 28 14.56 2.87 -8.13
N GLY A 29 14.69 1.57 -8.41
CA GLY A 29 15.97 0.92 -8.64
C GLY A 29 16.56 0.24 -7.40
N GLY A 30 16.76 -1.08 -7.52
CA GLY A 30 17.37 -1.95 -6.52
C GLY A 30 16.60 -3.26 -6.38
N LYS A 31 17.30 -4.41 -6.47
CA LYS A 31 16.70 -5.71 -6.18
C LYS A 31 16.30 -5.74 -4.71
N LEU A 32 14.99 -5.81 -4.44
CA LEU A 32 14.49 -6.05 -3.08
C LEU A 32 15.10 -7.36 -2.56
N PRO A 33 15.57 -7.41 -1.30
CA PRO A 33 15.88 -8.68 -0.69
C PRO A 33 14.59 -9.53 -0.67
N GLY A 34 14.67 -10.86 -0.86
CA GLY A 34 13.48 -11.72 -1.00
C GLY A 34 12.40 -11.47 0.08
N ILE A 35 12.80 -11.40 1.35
CA ILE A 35 11.90 -11.11 2.49
C ILE A 35 11.85 -9.63 2.90
N GLY A 36 12.52 -8.74 2.16
CA GLY A 36 12.65 -7.31 2.49
C GLY A 36 13.87 -6.92 3.35
N TRP A 37 13.89 -5.65 3.76
CA TRP A 37 14.94 -5.07 4.60
C TRP A 37 14.69 -5.34 6.09
N GLY A 38 15.75 -5.34 6.88
CA GLY A 38 15.67 -5.61 8.32
C GLY A 38 17.03 -5.94 8.92
N ASP A 39 17.16 -5.75 10.24
CA ASP A 39 18.30 -6.30 10.97
C ASP A 39 18.19 -7.83 11.10
N CYS A 40 19.26 -8.47 11.59
CA CYS A 40 19.32 -9.93 11.66
C CYS A 40 18.20 -10.53 12.52
N LYS A 41 17.81 -9.88 13.62
CA LYS A 41 16.73 -10.36 14.50
C LYS A 41 15.37 -10.19 13.85
N THR A 42 15.10 -9.01 13.31
CA THR A 42 13.83 -8.75 12.60
C THR A 42 13.67 -9.72 11.43
N LYS A 43 14.73 -9.98 10.66
CA LYS A 43 14.67 -10.94 9.56
C LYS A 43 14.47 -12.37 10.02
N ALA A 44 15.12 -12.80 11.09
CA ALA A 44 14.89 -14.14 11.64
C ALA A 44 13.41 -14.29 12.05
N LEU A 45 12.88 -13.32 12.80
CA LEU A 45 11.47 -13.33 13.23
C LEU A 45 10.51 -13.37 12.04
N MET A 46 10.69 -12.48 11.06
CA MET A 46 9.81 -12.41 9.90
C MET A 46 9.95 -13.65 9.00
N SER A 47 11.15 -14.22 8.83
CA SER A 47 11.32 -15.45 8.05
C SER A 47 10.59 -16.61 8.71
N THR A 48 10.70 -16.77 10.03
CA THR A 48 9.95 -17.80 10.76
C THR A 48 8.44 -17.61 10.61
N ALA A 49 7.94 -16.37 10.71
CA ALA A 49 6.52 -16.09 10.53
C ALA A 49 6.02 -16.40 9.11
N ILE A 50 6.77 -15.97 8.09
CA ILE A 50 6.47 -16.23 6.68
C ILE A 50 6.46 -17.74 6.42
N GLU A 51 7.51 -18.47 6.80
CA GLU A 51 7.62 -19.93 6.60
C GLU A 51 6.49 -20.70 7.29
N TYR A 52 6.06 -20.25 8.48
CA TYR A 52 4.98 -20.88 9.22
C TYR A 52 3.60 -20.63 8.57
N LEU A 53 3.35 -19.40 8.10
CA LEU A 53 2.06 -18.97 7.58
C LEU A 53 1.88 -19.28 6.10
N GLU A 54 2.95 -19.38 5.32
CA GLU A 54 2.94 -19.80 3.90
C GLU A 54 2.25 -21.15 3.72
N ARG A 55 2.40 -22.07 4.68
CA ARG A 55 1.75 -23.39 4.65
C ARG A 55 0.24 -23.35 4.89
N ARG A 56 -0.32 -22.21 5.34
CA ARG A 56 -1.73 -22.06 5.70
C ARG A 56 -2.45 -21.10 4.77
N ASP A 57 -1.99 -19.87 4.71
CA ASP A 57 -2.68 -18.76 4.01
C ASP A 57 -1.72 -17.74 3.36
N GLY A 58 -0.44 -17.73 3.75
CA GLY A 58 0.52 -16.74 3.25
C GLY A 58 0.15 -15.30 3.61
N CYS A 59 -0.49 -15.08 4.77
CA CYS A 59 -0.92 -13.73 5.19
C CYS A 59 0.24 -12.78 5.54
N VAL A 60 1.45 -13.31 5.79
CA VAL A 60 2.67 -12.51 5.95
C VAL A 60 3.64 -12.84 4.82
N ARG A 61 4.03 -11.83 4.04
CA ARG A 61 4.86 -12.01 2.81
C ARG A 61 6.11 -11.14 2.75
N HIS A 62 6.26 -10.17 3.65
CA HIS A 62 7.36 -9.22 3.65
C HIS A 62 7.81 -8.85 5.06
N SER A 63 8.92 -8.13 5.18
CA SER A 63 9.43 -7.65 6.48
C SER A 63 8.58 -6.51 7.08
N ALA A 64 8.98 -6.08 8.27
CA ALA A 64 8.31 -5.03 9.01
C ALA A 64 8.41 -3.65 8.32
N GLU A 65 7.32 -2.87 8.41
CA GLU A 65 7.17 -1.57 7.73
C GLU A 65 8.18 -0.50 8.21
N CYS A 66 8.71 -0.66 9.43
CA CYS A 66 9.80 0.18 9.94
C CYS A 66 11.11 0.08 9.11
N PHE A 67 11.22 -0.93 8.25
CA PHE A 67 12.29 -1.11 7.28
C PHE A 67 11.85 -0.94 5.82
N ASN A 68 10.61 -0.54 5.56
CA ASN A 68 10.15 -0.24 4.21
C ASN A 68 10.74 1.10 3.76
N TYR A 69 11.94 1.01 3.20
CA TYR A 69 12.68 2.17 2.72
C TYR A 69 12.44 2.49 1.24
N VAL A 70 11.77 1.58 0.53
CA VAL A 70 11.46 1.79 -0.89
C VAL A 70 10.18 2.57 -0.98
N LYS A 71 9.10 2.15 -0.31
CA LYS A 71 7.81 2.84 -0.36
C LYS A 71 7.24 3.00 1.04
N PRO A 72 7.89 3.79 1.92
CA PRO A 72 7.41 3.94 3.29
C PRO A 72 5.97 4.45 3.28
N CYS A 73 5.05 3.64 3.78
CA CYS A 73 3.63 3.97 3.86
C CYS A 73 3.39 5.05 4.92
N ASP A 74 2.26 5.73 4.81
CA ASP A 74 1.75 6.49 5.95
C ASP A 74 1.28 5.51 7.04
N MET A 75 1.16 5.99 8.28
CA MET A 75 0.67 5.13 9.36
C MET A 75 -0.80 4.78 9.11
N ASP A 76 -1.14 3.51 9.29
CA ASP A 76 -2.53 3.06 9.28
C ASP A 76 -3.34 3.73 10.41
N ASN A 77 -4.66 3.72 10.26
CA ASN A 77 -5.56 4.29 11.28
C ASN A 77 -5.69 3.39 12.52
N GLU A 78 -5.44 2.10 12.37
CA GLU A 78 -5.64 1.08 13.39
C GLU A 78 -4.52 0.03 13.32
N PHE A 79 -4.06 -0.40 14.49
CA PHE A 79 -2.99 -1.38 14.66
C PHE A 79 -3.46 -2.49 15.60
N LEU A 80 -3.21 -3.73 15.22
CA LEU A 80 -3.29 -4.86 16.13
C LEU A 80 -1.96 -5.00 16.88
N ILE A 81 -1.98 -4.76 18.19
CA ILE A 81 -0.82 -4.94 19.06
C ILE A 81 -0.95 -6.31 19.73
N VAL A 82 0.02 -7.20 19.51
CA VAL A 82 0.12 -8.49 20.20
C VAL A 82 1.25 -8.42 21.22
N PHE A 83 0.97 -8.82 22.47
CA PHE A 83 1.93 -8.71 23.58
C PHE A 83 1.69 -9.80 24.63
N GLU A 84 2.73 -10.08 25.43
CA GLU A 84 2.62 -11.00 26.56
C GLU A 84 1.74 -10.39 27.67
N PRO A 85 0.73 -11.13 28.17
CA PRO A 85 -0.16 -10.61 29.21
C PRO A 85 0.65 -10.37 30.49
N GLY A 86 0.46 -9.20 31.08
CA GLY A 86 1.13 -8.80 32.32
C GLY A 86 0.14 -8.67 33.48
N VAL A 87 0.63 -8.29 34.65
CA VAL A 87 -0.20 -8.08 35.85
C VAL A 87 -1.37 -7.12 35.60
N LYS A 88 -1.18 -6.12 34.73
CA LYS A 88 -2.19 -5.10 34.40
C LYS A 88 -3.03 -5.40 33.15
N ARG A 89 -2.66 -6.38 32.33
CA ARG A 89 -3.35 -6.67 31.05
C ARG A 89 -3.67 -8.15 30.94
N LYS A 90 -4.96 -8.48 30.96
CA LYS A 90 -5.47 -9.87 30.94
C LYS A 90 -5.56 -10.48 29.53
N VAL A 91 -5.55 -9.63 28.49
CA VAL A 91 -5.61 -10.06 27.08
C VAL A 91 -4.22 -10.04 26.46
N ARG A 92 -4.04 -10.83 25.39
CA ARG A 92 -2.76 -10.93 24.64
C ARG A 92 -2.68 -9.99 23.43
N TRP A 93 -3.75 -9.25 23.17
CA TRP A 93 -3.83 -8.33 22.06
C TRP A 93 -4.80 -7.19 22.34
N GLU A 94 -4.61 -6.07 21.65
CA GLU A 94 -5.54 -4.95 21.61
C GLU A 94 -5.46 -4.23 20.26
N LEU A 95 -6.54 -3.56 19.85
CA LEU A 95 -6.53 -2.61 18.75
C LEU A 95 -6.14 -1.24 19.29
N ALA A 96 -5.37 -0.49 18.52
CA ALA A 96 -4.88 0.82 18.89
C ALA A 96 -4.82 1.75 17.68
N ASN A 97 -5.22 3.02 17.85
CA ASN A 97 -4.88 4.06 16.88
C ASN A 97 -3.41 4.50 17.03
N GLU A 98 -2.94 5.38 16.14
CA GLU A 98 -1.55 5.87 16.15
C GLU A 98 -1.10 6.45 17.52
N LYS A 99 -1.95 7.21 18.21
CA LYS A 99 -1.61 7.81 19.51
C LYS A 99 -1.50 6.76 20.60
N GLU A 100 -2.42 5.80 20.61
CA GLU A 100 -2.43 4.67 21.54
C GLU A 100 -1.21 3.77 21.31
N LEU A 101 -0.85 3.51 20.05
CA LEU A 101 0.37 2.79 19.69
C LEU A 101 1.62 3.51 20.21
N VAL A 102 1.74 4.83 19.98
CA VAL A 102 2.89 5.60 20.48
C VAL A 102 2.96 5.59 22.01
N SER A 103 1.82 5.67 22.70
CA SER A 103 1.75 5.55 24.16
C SER A 103 2.20 4.17 24.64
N PHE A 104 1.72 3.10 24.00
CA PHE A 104 2.14 1.72 24.27
C PHE A 104 3.65 1.56 24.07
N LEU A 105 4.18 2.00 22.92
CA LEU A 105 5.61 1.92 22.60
C LEU A 105 6.46 2.73 23.58
N SER A 106 6.01 3.91 24.00
CA SER A 106 6.67 4.73 25.02
C SER A 106 6.77 3.99 26.36
N TYR A 107 5.69 3.32 26.77
CA TYR A 107 5.69 2.46 27.95
C TYR A 107 6.68 1.30 27.80
N GLN A 108 6.73 0.64 26.65
CA GLN A 108 7.65 -0.47 26.38
C GLN A 108 9.12 -0.06 26.46
N ILE A 109 9.48 1.16 26.01
CA ILE A 109 10.84 1.70 26.18
C ILE A 109 11.23 1.74 27.66
N ASN A 110 10.30 2.17 28.53
CA ASN A 110 10.54 2.23 29.97
C ASN A 110 10.62 0.83 30.62
N GLN A 111 10.12 -0.21 29.94
CA GLN A 111 10.30 -1.61 30.33
C GLN A 111 11.56 -2.24 29.73
N GLY A 112 12.42 -1.45 29.08
CA GLY A 112 13.67 -1.92 28.49
C GLY A 112 13.51 -2.51 27.09
N PHE A 113 12.34 -2.43 26.46
CA PHE A 113 12.18 -2.85 25.07
C PHE A 113 12.79 -1.83 24.11
N THR A 114 13.19 -2.31 22.94
CA THR A 114 13.75 -1.48 21.87
C THR A 114 13.24 -1.96 20.53
N PHE A 115 12.98 -1.00 19.64
CA PHE A 115 12.44 -1.25 18.31
C PHE A 115 12.97 -0.19 17.32
N PRO A 116 13.11 -0.55 16.04
CA PRO A 116 13.45 0.39 14.99
C PRO A 116 12.24 1.27 14.65
N LEU A 117 12.50 2.49 14.19
CA LEU A 117 11.50 3.43 13.66
C LEU A 117 11.87 3.79 12.22
N ASN A 118 10.86 3.90 11.35
CA ASN A 118 11.09 4.43 10.02
C ASN A 118 11.46 5.93 10.13
N PRO A 119 12.56 6.39 9.49
CA PRO A 119 12.94 7.81 9.51
C PRO A 119 11.87 8.74 8.96
N LYS A 120 11.00 8.26 8.04
CA LYS A 120 9.84 9.02 7.56
C LYS A 120 8.94 9.45 8.71
N TRP A 121 8.55 8.52 9.58
CA TRP A 121 7.65 8.80 10.69
C TRP A 121 8.23 9.85 11.64
N VAL A 122 9.50 9.66 12.01
CA VAL A 122 10.23 10.57 12.90
C VAL A 122 10.28 11.98 12.31
N THR A 123 10.55 12.12 11.01
CA THR A 123 10.76 13.42 10.36
C THR A 123 9.46 14.11 9.91
N CYS A 124 8.41 13.36 9.57
CA CYS A 124 7.13 13.92 9.12
C CYS A 124 6.19 14.29 10.27
N ASN A 125 6.11 13.49 11.34
CA ASN A 125 5.19 13.72 12.46
C ASN A 125 5.97 14.05 13.73
N THR A 126 6.33 15.33 13.87
CA THR A 126 7.12 15.84 15.00
C THR A 126 6.37 15.86 16.32
N MET A 127 5.04 15.78 16.30
CA MET A 127 4.24 15.83 17.52
C MET A 127 4.11 14.46 18.20
N LEU A 128 4.11 13.36 17.44
CA LEU A 128 3.95 12.01 17.99
C LEU A 128 5.25 11.20 17.97
N TRP A 129 5.87 11.02 16.80
CA TRP A 129 6.95 10.06 16.62
C TRP A 129 8.31 10.60 17.07
N LYS A 130 8.53 11.90 16.94
CA LYS A 130 9.79 12.52 17.36
C LYS A 130 10.03 12.42 18.87
N PRO A 131 9.06 12.71 19.77
CA PRO A 131 9.21 12.46 21.20
C PRO A 131 9.55 10.99 21.52
N LEU A 132 8.90 10.03 20.87
CA LEU A 132 9.19 8.61 21.04
C LEU A 132 10.62 8.25 20.61
N TYR A 133 11.07 8.79 19.48
CA TYR A 133 12.45 8.65 19.01
C TYR A 133 13.47 9.27 19.98
N ASP A 134 13.17 10.45 20.55
CA ASP A 134 14.04 11.08 21.55
C ASP A 134 14.10 10.28 22.84
N GLN A 135 12.97 9.73 23.28
CA GLN A 135 12.91 8.82 24.43
C GLN A 135 13.77 7.57 24.19
N LEU A 136 13.69 6.98 22.98
CA LEU A 136 14.60 5.90 22.60
C LEU A 136 16.05 6.35 22.77
N LEU A 137 16.47 7.44 22.11
CA LEU A 137 17.85 7.92 22.11
C LEU A 137 18.40 8.31 23.49
N THR A 138 17.54 8.80 24.39
CA THR A 138 17.93 9.24 25.74
C THR A 138 17.93 8.10 26.76
N SER A 139 17.42 6.93 26.39
CA SER A 139 17.43 5.76 27.27
C SER A 139 18.86 5.38 27.70
N LYS A 140 19.00 5.08 28.99
CA LYS A 140 20.26 4.64 29.60
C LYS A 140 20.47 3.13 29.51
N GLU A 141 19.42 2.38 29.14
CA GLU A 141 19.44 0.92 29.08
C GLU A 141 20.47 0.38 28.06
N PRO A 142 21.37 -0.54 28.47
CA PRO A 142 22.46 -1.01 27.61
C PRO A 142 22.00 -1.68 26.31
N ASN A 143 20.94 -2.47 26.35
CA ASN A 143 20.38 -3.15 25.18
C ASN A 143 19.75 -2.16 24.19
N ILE A 144 19.11 -1.09 24.69
CA ILE A 144 18.56 -0.03 23.84
C ILE A 144 19.70 0.75 23.18
N LYS A 145 20.75 1.12 23.93
CA LYS A 145 21.94 1.80 23.36
C LYS A 145 22.62 1.00 22.25
N ARG A 146 22.78 -0.32 22.43
CA ARG A 146 23.34 -1.21 21.40
C ARG A 146 22.47 -1.18 20.14
N SER A 147 21.15 -1.27 20.29
CA SER A 147 20.21 -1.28 19.16
C SER A 147 20.15 0.08 18.46
N GLN A 148 20.23 1.19 19.19
CA GLN A 148 20.33 2.52 18.59
C GLN A 148 21.62 2.73 17.81
N ALA A 149 22.76 2.20 18.27
CA ALA A 149 24.03 2.31 17.54
C ALA A 149 23.96 1.56 16.19
N VAL A 150 23.10 0.55 16.12
CA VAL A 150 22.81 -0.26 14.95
C VAL A 150 21.84 0.48 14.02
N TRP A 151 20.64 0.81 14.47
CA TRP A 151 19.60 1.39 13.61
C TRP A 151 19.79 2.88 13.31
N PHE A 152 20.36 3.63 14.25
CA PHE A 152 20.55 5.07 14.15
C PHE A 152 22.01 5.43 14.45
N PRO A 153 22.98 5.12 13.58
CA PRO A 153 24.36 5.57 13.78
C PRO A 153 24.45 7.10 13.77
N ILE A 154 25.54 7.65 14.30
CA ILE A 154 25.73 9.11 14.50
C ILE A 154 25.39 9.92 13.25
N LYS A 155 25.77 9.44 12.06
CA LYS A 155 25.50 10.11 10.77
C LYS A 155 23.99 10.25 10.51
N ILE A 156 23.21 9.19 10.73
CA ILE A 156 21.74 9.20 10.62
C ILE A 156 21.12 10.18 11.63
N ARG A 157 21.56 10.14 12.90
CA ARG A 157 21.05 11.05 13.94
C ARG A 157 21.28 12.51 13.57
N LYS A 158 22.46 12.83 13.04
CA LYS A 158 22.80 14.19 12.57
C LYS A 158 21.87 14.65 11.45
N LYS A 159 21.58 13.78 10.47
CA LYS A 159 20.64 14.07 9.37
C LYS A 159 19.21 14.31 9.87
N ILE A 160 18.68 13.42 10.72
CA ILE A 160 17.36 13.59 11.34
C ILE A 160 17.30 14.93 12.12
N LYS A 161 18.32 15.25 12.92
CA LYS A 161 18.40 16.52 13.65
C LYS A 161 18.43 17.73 12.70
N LYS A 162 19.20 17.67 11.60
CA LYS A 162 19.28 18.73 10.59
C LYS A 162 17.91 18.96 9.92
N ILE A 163 17.21 17.90 9.54
CA ILE A 163 15.85 17.99 8.98
C ILE A 163 14.89 18.67 9.96
N HIS A 164 14.86 18.25 11.23
CA HIS A 164 14.01 18.89 12.24
C HIS A 164 14.34 20.35 12.50
N SER A 165 15.63 20.73 12.43
CA SER A 165 16.02 22.13 12.59
C SER A 165 15.48 23.02 11.46
N LYS A 166 15.38 22.48 10.24
CA LYS A 166 14.78 23.15 9.07
C LYS A 166 13.25 23.10 9.10
N HIS A 167 12.66 22.02 9.61
CA HIS A 167 11.24 21.73 9.58
C HIS A 167 10.70 21.42 10.99
N LYS A 168 10.59 22.45 11.83
CA LYS A 168 10.23 22.30 13.26
C LYS A 168 8.87 21.66 13.48
N ASN A 169 7.90 21.98 12.63
CA ASN A 169 6.54 21.45 12.69
C ASN A 169 6.35 20.19 11.84
N GLY A 170 7.45 19.49 11.56
CA GLY A 170 7.50 18.44 10.56
C GLY A 170 7.47 19.02 9.15
N PHE A 171 7.47 18.13 8.17
CA PHE A 171 7.15 18.53 6.82
C PHE A 171 5.66 18.86 6.80
N SER A 172 5.30 20.14 6.75
CA SER A 172 3.92 20.57 6.53
C SER A 172 3.42 19.83 5.29
N SER A 173 2.45 18.93 5.48
CA SER A 173 1.69 18.35 4.37
C SER A 173 1.30 19.53 3.49
N TYR A 174 1.81 19.57 2.26
CA TYR A 174 1.44 20.60 1.29
C TYR A 174 -0.09 20.68 1.33
N HIS A 175 -0.62 21.82 1.78
CA HIS A 175 -2.04 21.98 2.04
C HIS A 175 -2.85 21.51 0.82
N GLY A 176 -3.64 20.46 0.99
CA GLY A 176 -4.42 19.90 -0.09
C GLY A 176 -5.34 18.76 0.29
N VAL A 177 -4.89 17.78 1.09
CA VAL A 177 -5.78 16.70 1.57
C VAL A 177 -5.32 16.24 2.95
N SER A 178 -5.93 16.77 4.01
CA SER A 178 -5.87 16.13 5.33
C SER A 178 -6.74 14.87 5.27
N CYS A 179 -6.17 13.72 5.61
CA CYS A 179 -6.89 12.46 5.83
C CYS A 179 -7.66 12.51 7.16
N SER A 180 -8.56 13.48 7.29
CA SER A 180 -9.50 13.60 8.40
C SER A 180 -10.78 14.24 7.86
N THR A 181 -11.77 13.39 7.58
CA THR A 181 -13.21 13.66 7.62
C THR A 181 -13.62 15.13 7.40
N LEU A 182 -13.63 15.62 6.15
CA LEU A 182 -14.36 16.84 5.77
C LEU A 182 -14.71 16.86 4.27
N GLU A 183 -16.02 16.97 4.04
CA GLU A 183 -16.72 17.43 2.84
C GLU A 183 -15.89 17.62 1.55
N ILE A 184 -16.09 16.69 0.60
CA ILE A 184 -15.84 16.91 -0.83
C ILE A 184 -16.85 17.96 -1.32
N LYS A 185 -16.56 19.24 -1.09
CA LYS A 185 -17.19 20.34 -1.82
C LYS A 185 -16.40 20.59 -3.10
N ALA A 186 -16.95 20.01 -4.16
CA ALA A 186 -16.88 20.48 -5.53
C ALA A 186 -15.50 20.67 -6.16
N ARG A 187 -15.14 19.73 -7.05
CA ARG A 187 -14.81 20.09 -8.45
C ARG A 187 -15.02 18.87 -9.35
N TYR A 188 -16.04 19.00 -10.20
CA TYR A 188 -16.56 18.12 -11.25
C TYR A 188 -16.92 16.67 -10.86
N ILE A 189 -18.07 16.53 -10.21
CA ILE A 189 -18.82 15.28 -10.15
C ILE A 189 -19.66 15.18 -11.44
N LEU A 190 -19.30 14.29 -12.37
CA LEU A 190 -20.28 13.73 -13.30
C LEU A 190 -20.99 12.59 -12.57
N LYS A 191 -22.19 12.87 -12.03
CA LYS A 191 -23.06 11.85 -11.43
C LYS A 191 -23.66 11.00 -12.54
N THR A 192 -23.00 9.91 -12.94
CA THR A 192 -23.60 8.93 -13.85
C THR A 192 -24.08 7.71 -13.06
N LYS A 193 -25.32 7.30 -13.30
CA LYS A 193 -26.02 6.20 -12.62
C LYS A 193 -25.59 4.86 -13.20
N PHE A 194 -25.00 3.96 -12.41
CA PHE A 194 -24.72 2.57 -12.81
C PHE A 194 -25.72 1.60 -12.18
N SER A 195 -26.01 0.51 -12.89
CA SER A 195 -26.69 -0.68 -12.37
C SER A 195 -25.68 -1.83 -12.38
N LEU A 196 -25.35 -2.39 -11.23
CA LEU A 196 -24.49 -3.57 -11.11
C LEU A 196 -25.35 -4.82 -10.95
N ILE A 197 -25.16 -5.82 -11.81
CA ILE A 197 -25.69 -7.17 -11.57
C ILE A 197 -24.57 -7.96 -10.88
N HIS A 198 -24.56 -7.96 -9.55
CA HIS A 198 -23.71 -8.84 -8.78
C HIS A 198 -24.43 -10.21 -8.66
N ARG A 199 -23.92 -11.24 -9.34
CA ARG A 199 -24.34 -12.63 -9.11
C ARG A 199 -23.26 -13.30 -8.27
N HIS A 200 -23.47 -13.36 -6.96
CA HIS A 200 -22.91 -14.46 -6.20
C HIS A 200 -23.64 -15.74 -6.62
N THR A 201 -22.88 -16.78 -6.90
CA THR A 201 -23.40 -18.13 -7.08
C THR A 201 -24.10 -18.58 -5.79
N ALA A 202 -25.25 -19.23 -5.99
CA ALA A 202 -26.16 -19.83 -5.01
C ALA A 202 -27.06 -18.86 -4.22
N ASP A 203 -28.26 -18.67 -4.78
CA ASP A 203 -29.53 -18.51 -4.05
C ASP A 203 -29.93 -17.13 -3.47
N ASP A 204 -29.72 -16.04 -4.22
CA ASP A 204 -30.39 -14.77 -3.92
C ASP A 204 -31.08 -14.19 -5.16
N SER A 205 -32.35 -14.57 -5.34
CA SER A 205 -33.21 -14.19 -6.47
C SER A 205 -33.76 -12.77 -6.38
N LYS A 206 -33.38 -11.99 -5.35
CA LYS A 206 -33.82 -10.61 -5.15
C LYS A 206 -32.65 -9.65 -5.36
N GLY A 207 -32.36 -9.37 -6.63
CA GLY A 207 -31.39 -8.36 -7.01
C GLY A 207 -31.76 -7.00 -6.43
N HIS A 208 -31.02 -6.55 -5.42
CA HIS A 208 -31.16 -5.21 -4.89
C HIS A 208 -30.32 -4.23 -5.71
N ASP A 209 -30.99 -3.28 -6.38
CA ASP A 209 -30.35 -2.15 -7.06
C ASP A 209 -29.67 -1.25 -6.01
N ARG A 210 -28.37 -1.46 -5.78
CA ARG A 210 -27.57 -0.59 -4.91
C ARG A 210 -26.88 0.48 -5.75
N LYS A 211 -27.04 1.74 -5.36
CA LYS A 211 -26.34 2.88 -5.97
C LYS A 211 -24.85 2.78 -5.65
N MET A 212 -24.01 2.63 -6.68
CA MET A 212 -22.57 2.72 -6.55
C MET A 212 -22.03 3.78 -7.52
N SER A 213 -20.97 4.49 -7.11
CA SER A 213 -20.24 5.45 -7.94
C SER A 213 -18.79 4.99 -8.08
N LEU A 214 -18.31 4.83 -9.32
CA LEU A 214 -16.90 4.59 -9.58
C LEU A 214 -16.18 5.94 -9.68
N ILE A 215 -15.22 6.19 -8.79
CA ILE A 215 -14.32 7.34 -8.85
C ILE A 215 -12.91 6.77 -9.05
N LEU A 216 -12.28 7.10 -10.18
CA LEU A 216 -10.92 6.66 -10.51
C LEU A 216 -9.97 7.84 -10.32
N GLN A 217 -8.90 7.64 -9.54
CA GLN A 217 -7.87 8.66 -9.35
C GLN A 217 -6.47 8.05 -9.54
N GLN A 218 -5.72 8.69 -10.45
CA GLN A 218 -4.36 8.38 -10.93
C GLN A 218 -4.18 7.11 -11.78
N GLY A 219 -4.40 7.26 -13.10
CA GLY A 219 -4.02 6.29 -14.14
C GLY A 219 -5.04 6.09 -15.26
N ASN A 220 -5.87 7.12 -15.50
CA ASN A 220 -6.76 7.47 -16.63
C ASN A 220 -7.87 6.52 -17.14
N ILE A 221 -9.11 6.83 -16.72
CA ILE A 221 -10.24 7.07 -17.63
C ILE A 221 -10.69 8.51 -17.41
N THR A 222 -10.51 9.39 -18.41
CA THR A 222 -10.80 10.83 -18.26
C THR A 222 -12.25 11.20 -18.61
N GLN A 223 -12.95 10.43 -19.44
CA GLN A 223 -14.40 10.52 -19.62
C GLN A 223 -14.93 9.22 -20.25
N PHE A 224 -15.86 8.55 -19.58
CA PHE A 224 -16.61 7.42 -20.14
C PHE A 224 -18.09 7.77 -20.07
N SER A 225 -18.70 8.05 -21.22
CA SER A 225 -20.14 8.22 -21.33
C SER A 225 -20.74 6.94 -21.90
N TYR A 226 -21.88 6.54 -21.36
CA TYR A 226 -22.64 5.42 -21.90
C TYR A 226 -24.12 5.71 -21.79
N THR A 227 -24.88 4.98 -22.61
CA THR A 227 -26.33 5.04 -22.60
C THR A 227 -26.86 4.20 -21.44
N PRO A 228 -27.61 4.77 -20.46
CA PRO A 228 -27.96 4.08 -19.21
C PRO A 228 -28.78 2.78 -19.35
N TRP A 229 -29.35 2.53 -20.53
CA TRP A 229 -30.21 1.39 -20.83
C TRP A 229 -29.50 0.26 -21.59
N GLU A 230 -28.23 0.44 -21.97
CA GLU A 230 -27.41 -0.59 -22.60
C GLU A 230 -26.31 -1.08 -21.64
N LYS A 231 -26.11 -2.40 -21.58
CA LYS A 231 -24.90 -2.95 -20.95
C LYS A 231 -23.68 -2.49 -21.76
N SER A 232 -23.03 -1.44 -21.29
CA SER A 232 -22.00 -0.73 -22.04
C SER A 232 -20.60 -1.19 -21.68
N ALA A 233 -20.36 -1.48 -20.40
CA ALA A 233 -19.05 -1.86 -19.88
C ALA A 233 -19.13 -2.93 -18.78
N ILE A 234 -18.04 -3.67 -18.63
CA ILE A 234 -17.73 -4.46 -17.42
C ILE A 234 -16.45 -3.91 -16.82
N VAL A 235 -16.44 -3.69 -15.50
CA VAL A 235 -15.25 -3.30 -14.76
C VAL A 235 -14.68 -4.54 -14.08
N VAL A 236 -13.43 -4.86 -14.38
CA VAL A 236 -12.66 -5.92 -13.73
C VAL A 236 -11.67 -5.24 -12.79
N ALA A 237 -12.00 -5.21 -11.49
CA ALA A 237 -11.09 -4.73 -10.45
C ALA A 237 -10.15 -5.86 -10.04
N MET A 238 -8.85 -5.61 -10.08
CA MET A 238 -7.79 -6.56 -9.69
C MET A 238 -7.04 -5.95 -8.50
N ASN A 239 -6.79 -6.74 -7.45
CA ASN A 239 -6.10 -6.28 -6.24
C ASN A 239 -4.60 -6.07 -6.46
N GLU A 240 -4.02 -6.85 -7.37
CA GLU A 240 -2.62 -6.76 -7.77
C GLU A 240 -2.55 -6.25 -9.21
N THR A 241 -1.34 -5.93 -9.69
CA THR A 241 -1.05 -5.57 -11.10
C THR A 241 -1.88 -6.39 -12.08
N CYS A 242 -2.17 -5.89 -13.29
CA CYS A 242 -2.84 -6.70 -14.33
C CYS A 242 -1.94 -7.87 -14.79
N GLU A 243 -1.77 -8.82 -13.90
CA GLU A 243 -1.29 -10.15 -14.14
C GLU A 243 -2.46 -10.87 -14.79
N ILE A 244 -2.23 -11.36 -16.01
CA ILE A 244 -3.19 -12.22 -16.70
C ILE A 244 -3.05 -13.63 -16.13
N ASN A 245 -2.86 -13.75 -14.81
CA ASN A 245 -2.90 -15.03 -14.13
C ASN A 245 -4.38 -15.33 -13.94
N MET A 246 -4.97 -15.90 -14.99
CA MET A 246 -6.40 -16.04 -15.21
C MET A 246 -7.06 -17.01 -14.22
N ASN A 247 -7.23 -16.59 -12.97
CA ASN A 247 -8.01 -17.30 -11.97
C ASN A 247 -9.27 -16.50 -11.57
N GLY A 248 -10.28 -17.19 -11.05
CA GLY A 248 -11.48 -16.58 -10.47
C GLY A 248 -12.31 -15.72 -11.44
N VAL A 249 -12.79 -14.57 -10.96
CA VAL A 249 -13.71 -13.67 -11.69
C VAL A 249 -13.06 -13.09 -12.94
N GLY A 250 -11.77 -12.75 -12.87
CA GLY A 250 -11.00 -12.29 -14.03
C GLY A 250 -11.09 -13.29 -15.18
N LYS A 251 -10.76 -14.56 -14.91
CA LYS A 251 -10.86 -15.65 -15.90
C LYS A 251 -12.25 -15.74 -16.52
N ALA A 252 -13.30 -15.71 -15.70
CA ALA A 252 -14.66 -15.84 -16.18
C ALA A 252 -15.05 -14.70 -17.14
N VAL A 253 -14.60 -13.46 -16.87
CA VAL A 253 -14.80 -12.32 -17.77
C VAL A 253 -14.03 -12.53 -19.07
N PHE A 254 -12.78 -12.99 -19.00
CA PHE A 254 -11.96 -13.28 -20.18
C PHE A 254 -12.54 -14.40 -21.06
N ASP A 255 -12.91 -15.53 -20.47
CA ASP A 255 -13.53 -16.66 -21.17
C ASP A 255 -14.85 -16.24 -21.84
N ALA A 256 -15.63 -15.38 -21.19
CA ALA A 256 -16.86 -14.87 -21.76
C ALA A 256 -16.63 -13.79 -22.84
N GLY A 257 -15.53 -13.03 -22.76
CA GLY A 257 -15.12 -12.04 -23.77
C GLY A 257 -14.31 -12.62 -24.93
N TYR A 258 -14.02 -13.93 -24.88
CA TYR A 258 -13.24 -14.66 -25.87
C TYR A 258 -13.94 -14.67 -27.25
N PRO A 259 -13.20 -14.60 -28.37
CA PRO A 259 -11.73 -14.44 -28.51
C PRO A 259 -11.23 -12.98 -28.58
N GLN A 260 -12.13 -11.98 -28.62
CA GLN A 260 -11.72 -10.59 -28.89
C GLN A 260 -10.93 -9.99 -27.73
N LEU A 261 -11.28 -10.33 -26.48
CA LEU A 261 -10.58 -9.81 -25.31
C LEU A 261 -9.16 -10.38 -25.21
N GLU A 262 -8.94 -11.64 -25.59
CA GLU A 262 -7.62 -12.27 -25.60
C GLU A 262 -6.67 -11.54 -26.55
N ARG A 263 -7.12 -11.25 -27.78
CA ARG A 263 -6.31 -10.51 -28.75
C ARG A 263 -5.88 -9.14 -28.24
N GLN A 264 -6.80 -8.36 -27.68
CA GLN A 264 -6.47 -7.01 -27.17
C GLN A 264 -5.55 -7.03 -25.95
N VAL A 265 -5.56 -8.12 -25.20
CA VAL A 265 -4.66 -8.28 -24.04
C VAL A 265 -3.28 -8.77 -24.43
N GLN A 266 -3.17 -9.48 -25.55
CA GLN A 266 -1.89 -9.85 -26.15
C GLN A 266 -1.26 -8.71 -26.96
N ASP A 267 -2.06 -7.75 -27.43
CA ASP A 267 -1.62 -6.60 -28.20
C ASP A 267 -0.66 -5.70 -27.39
N PRO A 268 0.63 -5.62 -27.78
CA PRO A 268 1.62 -4.83 -27.06
C PRO A 268 1.35 -3.32 -27.12
N ASP A 269 0.58 -2.84 -28.10
CA ASP A 269 0.26 -1.42 -28.26
C ASP A 269 -0.92 -1.01 -27.35
N ILE A 270 -1.80 -1.96 -27.01
CA ILE A 270 -2.96 -1.71 -26.14
C ILE A 270 -2.58 -1.91 -24.66
N LEU A 271 -1.87 -3.00 -24.34
CA LEU A 271 -1.43 -3.35 -22.99
C LEU A 271 0.05 -3.78 -22.99
N PRO A 272 1.01 -2.83 -23.03
CA PRO A 272 2.42 -3.14 -23.05
C PRO A 272 2.86 -3.90 -21.79
N ILE A 273 3.81 -4.81 -21.94
CA ILE A 273 4.45 -5.49 -20.79
C ILE A 273 5.38 -4.47 -20.11
N LEU A 274 5.04 -4.12 -18.87
CA LEU A 274 5.83 -3.19 -18.05
C LEU A 274 6.96 -3.91 -17.32
N SER A 275 6.71 -5.14 -16.89
CA SER A 275 7.69 -6.02 -16.26
C SER A 275 7.24 -7.48 -16.33
N GLU A 276 8.18 -8.41 -16.26
CA GLU A 276 7.90 -9.85 -16.19
C GLU A 276 8.42 -10.42 -14.87
N ASN A 277 7.66 -11.32 -14.27
CA ASN A 277 8.11 -12.16 -13.17
C ASN A 277 8.06 -13.64 -13.58
N MET A 278 8.47 -14.56 -12.70
CA MET A 278 8.50 -16.00 -13.03
C MET A 278 7.12 -16.63 -13.27
N PHE A 279 6.03 -15.93 -12.96
CA PHE A 279 4.66 -16.43 -13.04
C PHE A 279 3.85 -15.77 -14.17
N SER A 280 4.04 -14.47 -14.43
CA SER A 280 3.28 -13.74 -15.45
C SER A 280 3.92 -12.40 -15.88
N ALA A 281 3.37 -11.82 -16.95
CA ALA A 281 3.66 -10.47 -17.42
C ALA A 281 2.74 -9.44 -16.75
N ILE A 282 3.32 -8.38 -16.20
CA ILE A 282 2.63 -7.23 -15.62
C ILE A 282 2.40 -6.19 -16.69
N ARG A 283 1.14 -5.79 -16.92
CA ARG A 283 0.77 -4.83 -18.00
C ARG A 283 0.21 -3.49 -17.53
N CYS A 284 -0.17 -3.38 -16.26
CA CYS A 284 -0.73 -2.17 -15.65
C CYS A 284 -0.20 -2.01 -14.20
N PRO A 285 0.30 -0.83 -13.80
CA PRO A 285 0.71 -0.60 -12.42
C PRO A 285 -0.50 -0.49 -11.47
N ALA A 286 -0.28 -0.70 -10.17
CA ALA A 286 -1.28 -0.43 -9.15
C ALA A 286 -1.83 1.01 -9.25
N GLY A 287 -3.14 1.17 -9.09
CA GLY A 287 -3.87 2.43 -9.24
C GLY A 287 -4.32 2.77 -10.67
N SER A 288 -3.83 2.05 -11.69
CA SER A 288 -4.17 2.37 -13.08
C SER A 288 -5.45 1.70 -13.59
N ALA A 289 -6.04 2.26 -14.65
CA ALA A 289 -7.16 1.65 -15.36
C ALA A 289 -6.93 1.68 -16.88
N LYS A 290 -7.42 0.64 -17.58
CA LYS A 290 -7.35 0.51 -19.03
C LYS A 290 -8.68 0.09 -19.60
N GLN A 291 -9.15 0.82 -20.60
CA GLN A 291 -10.38 0.51 -21.33
C GLN A 291 -10.04 -0.28 -22.61
N LEU A 292 -10.55 -1.50 -22.68
CA LEU A 292 -10.58 -2.34 -23.88
C LEU A 292 -11.90 -2.10 -24.60
N THR A 293 -11.84 -1.79 -25.89
CA THR A 293 -13.02 -1.49 -26.70
C THR A 293 -13.09 -2.45 -27.87
N SER A 294 -14.20 -3.15 -27.99
CA SER A 294 -14.43 -4.12 -29.05
C SER A 294 -14.29 -3.52 -30.46
N GLU A 295 -13.61 -4.26 -31.34
CA GLU A 295 -13.46 -3.88 -32.74
C GLU A 295 -14.82 -3.82 -33.45
N GLY A 296 -15.02 -2.77 -34.26
CA GLY A 296 -16.25 -2.61 -35.05
C GLY A 296 -17.53 -2.44 -34.23
N LYS A 297 -17.44 -2.01 -32.96
CA LYS A 297 -18.58 -1.79 -32.04
C LYS A 297 -19.41 -3.05 -31.75
N LYS A 298 -18.91 -4.25 -32.08
CA LYS A 298 -19.58 -5.53 -31.78
C LYS A 298 -19.32 -5.92 -30.33
N PRO A 299 -20.32 -6.28 -29.51
CA PRO A 299 -20.07 -6.66 -28.13
C PRO A 299 -19.04 -7.79 -27.96
N PHE A 300 -18.25 -7.75 -26.88
CA PHE A 300 -17.32 -8.80 -26.50
C PHE A 300 -18.08 -10.11 -26.20
N GLY A 301 -17.92 -11.10 -27.09
CA GLY A 301 -18.43 -12.46 -26.96
C GLY A 301 -19.76 -12.59 -26.22
N LYS A 302 -19.76 -13.43 -25.18
CA LYS A 302 -20.89 -13.69 -24.28
C LYS A 302 -21.11 -12.59 -23.24
N LEU A 303 -20.15 -11.67 -23.04
CA LEU A 303 -20.33 -10.54 -22.12
C LEU A 303 -21.42 -9.58 -22.59
N LYS A 304 -21.65 -9.50 -23.91
CA LYS A 304 -22.62 -8.59 -24.52
C LYS A 304 -22.41 -7.12 -24.11
N VAL A 305 -21.15 -6.73 -23.89
CA VAL A 305 -20.72 -5.34 -23.62
C VAL A 305 -19.73 -4.86 -24.67
N LYS A 306 -19.71 -3.55 -24.95
CA LYS A 306 -18.81 -2.96 -25.96
C LYS A 306 -17.44 -2.61 -25.38
N HIS A 307 -17.37 -2.46 -24.05
CA HIS A 307 -16.17 -2.05 -23.32
C HIS A 307 -15.88 -3.01 -22.16
N VAL A 308 -14.60 -3.23 -21.89
CA VAL A 308 -14.13 -3.86 -20.65
C VAL A 308 -13.10 -2.93 -20.04
N ILE A 309 -13.32 -2.52 -18.80
CA ILE A 309 -12.42 -1.67 -18.05
C ILE A 309 -11.64 -2.55 -17.08
N LEU A 310 -10.34 -2.68 -17.30
CA LEU A 310 -9.42 -3.29 -16.34
C LEU A 310 -9.00 -2.21 -15.36
N ALA A 311 -9.29 -2.36 -14.08
CA ALA A 311 -8.87 -1.43 -13.03
C ALA A 311 -7.99 -2.17 -12.03
N VAL A 312 -6.82 -1.61 -11.74
CA VAL A 312 -5.87 -2.15 -10.78
C VAL A 312 -5.98 -1.35 -9.50
N GLY A 313 -6.52 -1.96 -8.46
CA GLY A 313 -6.57 -1.36 -7.13
C GLY A 313 -5.19 -1.30 -6.46
N PRO A 314 -5.03 -0.47 -5.42
CA PRO A 314 -4.16 -0.86 -4.32
C PRO A 314 -4.73 -2.15 -3.72
N ASP A 315 -3.86 -3.07 -3.27
CA ASP A 315 -4.26 -4.37 -2.71
C ASP A 315 -5.42 -4.22 -1.72
N TYR A 316 -6.60 -4.70 -2.12
CA TYR A 316 -7.82 -4.71 -1.29
C TYR A 316 -7.84 -6.01 -0.49
N SER A 317 -6.85 -6.18 0.39
CA SER A 317 -6.82 -7.23 1.40
C SER A 317 -7.46 -6.75 2.69
#